data_AF-A0A8H6L364-F1
#
_entry.id   AF-A0A8H6L364-F1
#
_cell.length_a   1.000
_cell.length_b   1.000
_cell.length_c   1.000
_cell.angle_alpha   90.00
_cell.angle_beta   90.00
_cell.angle_gamma   90.00
#
_symmetry.space_group_name_H-M   'P 1'
#
loop_
_entity.id
_entity.type
_entity.pdbx_description
1 polymer ?
#
loop_
_entity_poly.entity_id
_entity_poly.type
_entity_poly.pdbx_seq_one_letter_code
_entity_poly.pdbx_strand_id
1 'polypeptide(L)'
;MKLRSGAQVVQFVNGGIAQNTKVSQAIAEHNASSPLLMLPQEIKNRIYYFVCGGQMVHILQNDNDYNHAHGDWSVNLTHAICIEPTSEEQIQKDFDSADSDVAWNIASVEDRHRDCYKPPPEQEKGPKRNQLSLTLLRSCRQIYMEASTIHYRNNTFAINCHDILERFVRGRFQNKQNLAIRSLHLDVSVTHVSSVDAWSEKINKAVLKRLKSVRHLYLSLTQVYCTCSVDVCAYEGSEMTERQGKMFKKLSKLPLKEATLVIDDGMFLKPLNPHYANFYDQMEQQYRWTLRQKQEFSKEVRDALLARGDVKKKN
;
A
#
# COMPACT_ATOMS: atom_id res chain seq x y z
N MET A 1 -19.76 20.69 -61.39
CA MET A 1 -19.57 19.83 -60.21
C MET A 1 -19.29 20.75 -59.01
N LYS A 2 -20.32 21.14 -58.25
CA LYS A 2 -20.24 22.09 -57.12
C LYS A 2 -20.17 21.30 -55.81
N LEU A 3 -19.03 21.36 -55.12
CA LEU A 3 -18.87 20.81 -53.77
C LEU A 3 -19.45 21.81 -52.76
N ARG A 4 -20.48 21.41 -52.01
CA ARG A 4 -21.01 22.15 -50.86
C ARG A 4 -20.19 21.81 -49.62
N SER A 5 -19.45 22.78 -49.10
CA SER A 5 -18.89 22.74 -47.74
C SER A 5 -19.94 23.25 -46.75
N GLY A 6 -20.50 22.34 -45.96
CA GLY A 6 -21.39 22.65 -44.85
C GLY A 6 -20.79 22.09 -43.56
N ALA A 7 -19.82 22.80 -42.98
CA ALA A 7 -19.35 22.50 -41.64
C ALA A 7 -20.30 23.15 -40.63
N GLN A 8 -21.14 22.33 -39.98
CA GLN A 8 -21.92 22.76 -38.82
C GLN A 8 -20.98 22.83 -37.60
N VAL A 9 -20.77 24.04 -37.09
CA VAL A 9 -20.18 24.25 -35.77
C VAL A 9 -21.24 23.90 -34.73
N VAL A 10 -21.11 22.72 -34.11
CA VAL A 10 -21.90 22.35 -32.93
C VAL A 10 -21.25 23.01 -31.73
N GLN A 11 -21.80 24.15 -31.29
CA GLN A 11 -21.47 24.73 -30.00
C GLN A 11 -22.06 23.83 -28.90
N PHE A 12 -21.20 23.12 -28.18
CA PHE A 12 -21.56 22.50 -26.91
C PHE A 12 -21.76 23.61 -25.87
N VAL A 13 -22.99 24.12 -25.77
CA VAL A 13 -23.40 24.87 -24.60
C VAL A 13 -23.38 23.90 -23.43
N ASN A 14 -22.54 24.15 -22.44
CA ASN A 14 -22.55 23.44 -21.16
C ASN A 14 -24.01 23.35 -20.69
N GLY A 15 -24.57 22.15 -20.75
CA GLY A 15 -25.88 21.82 -20.24
C GLY A 15 -25.90 22.02 -18.74
N GLY A 16 -25.99 23.27 -18.32
CA GLY A 16 -26.48 23.66 -17.01
C GLY A 16 -27.92 23.20 -16.97
N ILE A 17 -28.14 21.98 -16.48
CA ILE A 17 -29.42 21.60 -15.91
C ILE A 17 -29.73 22.74 -14.95
N ALA A 18 -30.75 23.54 -15.25
CA ALA A 18 -31.26 24.55 -14.34
C ALA A 18 -31.63 23.80 -13.06
N GLN A 19 -30.71 23.78 -12.10
CA GLN A 19 -30.91 23.07 -10.86
C GLN A 19 -32.10 23.73 -10.21
N ASN A 20 -33.10 22.92 -9.93
CA ASN A 20 -34.33 23.31 -9.28
C ASN A 20 -33.96 24.13 -8.03
N THR A 21 -34.09 25.46 -8.12
CA THR A 21 -33.56 26.42 -7.13
C THR A 21 -34.11 26.14 -5.73
N LYS A 22 -35.33 25.61 -5.64
CA LYS A 22 -35.94 25.16 -4.40
C LYS A 22 -35.19 24.01 -3.72
N VAL A 23 -34.69 23.03 -4.49
CA VAL A 23 -33.91 21.91 -3.93
C VAL A 23 -32.55 22.39 -3.43
N SER A 24 -31.88 23.26 -4.18
CA SER A 24 -30.61 23.84 -3.76
C SER A 24 -30.76 24.70 -2.49
N GLN A 25 -31.86 25.44 -2.38
CA GLN A 25 -32.16 26.23 -1.18
C GLN A 25 -32.44 25.35 0.05
N ALA A 26 -33.26 24.30 -0.08
CA ALA A 26 -33.51 23.37 1.03
C ALA A 26 -32.24 22.65 1.51
N ILE A 27 -31.34 22.28 0.58
CA ILE A 27 -30.03 21.68 0.92
C ILE A 27 -29.14 22.71 1.65
N ALA A 28 -29.13 23.97 1.20
CA ALA A 28 -28.36 25.02 1.87
C ALA A 28 -28.87 25.28 3.29
N GLU A 29 -30.19 25.35 3.48
CA GLU A 29 -30.83 25.53 4.79
C GLU A 29 -30.53 24.35 5.74
N HIS A 30 -30.63 23.11 5.24
CA HIS A 30 -30.25 21.92 6.01
C HIS A 30 -28.74 21.88 6.34
N ASN A 31 -27.87 22.29 5.42
CA ASN A 31 -26.45 22.34 5.69
C ASN A 31 -26.10 23.45 6.68
N ALA A 32 -26.84 24.56 6.66
CA ALA A 32 -26.69 25.65 7.62
C ALA A 32 -27.13 25.29 9.05
N SER A 33 -27.92 24.23 9.23
CA SER A 33 -28.27 23.71 10.56
C SER A 33 -27.33 22.61 11.06
N SER A 34 -26.42 22.10 10.22
CA SER A 34 -25.46 21.07 10.60
C SER A 34 -24.29 21.69 11.37
N PRO A 35 -24.10 21.34 12.67
CA PRO A 35 -23.01 21.89 13.46
C PRO A 35 -21.64 21.62 12.84
N LEU A 36 -21.46 20.47 12.18
CA LEU A 36 -20.22 20.10 11.49
C LEU A 36 -19.96 20.95 10.24
N LEU A 37 -20.99 21.26 9.45
CA LEU A 37 -20.82 22.00 8.19
C LEU A 37 -20.66 23.51 8.41
N MET A 38 -21.09 24.02 9.56
CA MET A 38 -20.86 25.41 9.99
C MET A 38 -19.43 25.66 10.48
N LEU A 39 -18.65 24.61 10.76
CA LEU A 39 -17.28 24.76 11.23
C LEU A 39 -16.37 25.33 10.12
N PRO A 40 -15.36 26.13 10.49
CA PRO A 40 -14.30 26.53 9.57
C PRO A 40 -13.65 25.32 8.90
N GLN A 41 -13.19 25.48 7.65
CA GLN A 41 -12.66 24.38 6.85
C GLN A 41 -11.48 23.68 7.53
N GLU A 42 -10.65 24.42 8.26
CA GLU A 42 -9.51 23.90 9.02
C GLU A 42 -9.97 22.90 10.09
N ILE A 43 -11.04 23.23 10.82
CA ILE A 43 -11.59 22.36 11.87
C ILE A 43 -12.24 21.13 11.24
N LYS A 44 -13.01 21.30 10.15
CA LYS A 44 -13.57 20.17 9.41
C LYS A 44 -12.49 19.20 8.93
N ASN A 45 -11.41 19.73 8.33
CA ASN A 45 -10.30 18.91 7.87
C ASN A 45 -9.63 18.13 9.00
N ARG A 46 -9.48 18.72 10.19
CA ARG A 46 -8.97 18.02 11.38
C ARG A 46 -9.91 16.90 11.82
N ILE A 47 -11.22 17.16 11.89
CA ILE A 47 -12.22 16.14 12.20
C ILE A 47 -12.16 14.99 11.19
N TYR A 48 -12.15 15.31 9.88
CA TYR A 48 -12.04 14.31 8.83
C TYR A 48 -10.74 13.49 8.93
N TYR A 49 -9.62 14.14 9.28
CA TYR A 49 -8.36 13.44 9.52
C TYR A 49 -8.47 12.48 10.71
N PHE A 50 -9.03 12.91 11.85
CA PHE A 50 -9.18 12.04 13.01
C PHE A 50 -10.13 10.87 12.76
N VAL A 51 -11.17 11.05 11.96
CA VAL A 51 -12.16 9.99 11.68
C VAL A 51 -11.67 9.03 10.59
N CYS A 52 -11.04 9.56 9.55
CA CYS A 52 -10.79 8.81 8.30
C CYS A 52 -9.31 8.68 7.93
N GLY A 53 -8.38 9.29 8.65
CA GLY A 53 -6.96 9.43 8.28
C GLY A 53 -6.01 8.96 9.38
N GLY A 54 -4.71 8.96 9.05
CA GLY A 54 -3.63 8.61 9.98
C GLY A 54 -3.55 7.11 10.32
N GLN A 55 -4.34 6.27 9.66
CA GLN A 55 -4.40 4.84 9.91
C GLN A 55 -3.55 4.06 8.90
N MET A 56 -3.05 2.91 9.34
CA MET A 56 -2.65 1.84 8.43
C MET A 56 -3.89 1.01 8.09
N VAL A 57 -4.19 0.87 6.81
CA VAL A 57 -5.38 0.18 6.30
C VAL A 57 -4.92 -1.00 5.46
N HIS A 58 -5.12 -2.22 5.96
CA HIS A 58 -4.89 -3.44 5.19
C HIS A 58 -5.99 -3.58 4.15
N ILE A 59 -5.58 -3.81 2.90
CA ILE A 59 -6.50 -4.20 1.82
C ILE A 59 -6.45 -5.71 1.72
N LEU A 60 -7.60 -6.34 1.94
CA LEU A 60 -7.73 -7.78 2.06
C LEU A 60 -8.61 -8.32 0.94
N GLN A 61 -8.39 -9.57 0.59
CA GLN A 61 -9.31 -10.33 -0.24
C GLN A 61 -10.47 -10.83 0.64
N ASN A 62 -11.72 -10.74 0.18
CA ASN A 62 -12.83 -11.34 0.90
C ASN A 62 -12.86 -12.85 0.62
N ASP A 63 -12.57 -13.67 1.63
CA ASP A 63 -12.53 -15.14 1.49
C ASP A 63 -13.90 -15.75 1.14
N ASN A 64 -14.99 -15.02 1.39
CA ASN A 64 -16.33 -15.52 1.06
C ASN A 64 -16.61 -15.58 -0.46
N ASP A 65 -15.73 -14.98 -1.29
CA ASP A 65 -15.87 -14.97 -2.75
C ASP A 65 -15.11 -16.12 -3.43
N TYR A 66 -14.58 -17.09 -2.67
CA TYR A 66 -13.95 -18.33 -3.20
C TYR A 66 -14.96 -19.31 -3.83
N ASN A 67 -16.08 -18.83 -4.38
CA ASN A 67 -16.92 -19.59 -5.31
C ASN A 67 -16.21 -19.69 -6.67
N HIS A 68 -15.18 -20.54 -6.73
CA HIS A 68 -14.44 -20.89 -7.96
C HIS A 68 -15.32 -21.42 -9.10
N ALA A 69 -16.58 -21.74 -8.84
CA ALA A 69 -17.47 -22.45 -9.76
C ALA A 69 -17.84 -21.69 -11.04
N HIS A 70 -17.70 -20.35 -11.10
CA HIS A 70 -18.23 -19.57 -12.23
C HIS A 70 -17.20 -18.77 -13.03
N GLY A 71 -15.90 -18.85 -12.71
CA GLY A 71 -14.86 -18.12 -13.45
C GLY A 71 -15.03 -16.59 -13.46
N ASP A 72 -15.97 -16.05 -12.69
CA ASP A 72 -16.09 -14.61 -12.44
C ASP A 72 -15.20 -14.26 -11.25
N TRP A 73 -14.01 -13.77 -11.56
CA TRP A 73 -13.00 -13.33 -10.59
C TRP A 73 -13.35 -11.97 -9.97
N SER A 74 -14.64 -11.68 -9.78
CA SER A 74 -15.14 -10.46 -9.15
C SER A 74 -14.93 -10.50 -7.63
N VAL A 75 -13.67 -10.71 -7.23
CA VAL A 75 -13.31 -10.78 -5.83
C VAL A 75 -13.46 -9.41 -5.21
N ASN A 76 -14.32 -9.31 -4.20
CA ASN A 76 -14.51 -8.07 -3.49
C ASN A 76 -13.31 -7.84 -2.58
N LEU A 77 -12.67 -6.67 -2.75
CA LEU A 77 -11.68 -6.20 -1.80
C LEU A 77 -12.42 -5.69 -0.56
N THR A 78 -11.92 -6.07 0.61
CA THR A 78 -12.32 -5.49 1.87
C THR A 78 -11.14 -4.78 2.52
N HIS A 79 -11.39 -4.09 3.62
CA HIS A 79 -10.35 -3.36 4.34
C HIS A 79 -10.50 -3.52 5.85
N ALA A 80 -9.36 -3.50 6.53
CA ALA A 80 -9.27 -3.51 7.99
C ALA A 80 -8.24 -2.46 8.43
N ILE A 81 -8.53 -1.76 9.52
CA ILE A 81 -7.56 -0.93 10.24
C ILE A 81 -6.61 -1.87 10.96
N CYS A 82 -5.32 -1.60 10.81
CA CYS A 82 -4.27 -2.28 11.52
C CYS A 82 -4.48 -2.18 13.04
N ILE A 83 -4.33 -3.30 13.74
CA ILE A 83 -4.43 -3.36 15.20
C ILE A 83 -3.07 -3.31 15.90
N GLU A 84 -1.98 -3.45 15.14
CA GLU A 84 -0.62 -3.35 15.68
C GLU A 84 -0.42 -1.93 16.25
N PRO A 85 -0.18 -1.80 17.58
CA PRO A 85 -0.03 -0.50 18.21
C PRO A 85 1.22 0.25 17.73
N THR A 86 2.23 -0.48 17.25
CA THR A 86 3.51 0.08 16.86
C THR A 86 3.50 0.44 15.37
N SER A 87 3.70 1.72 15.04
CA SER A 87 3.78 2.13 13.64
C SER A 87 5.09 1.66 13.00
N GLU A 88 5.07 1.42 11.68
CA GLU A 88 6.29 1.05 10.94
C GLU A 88 7.37 2.14 11.00
N GLU A 89 6.97 3.41 11.13
CA GLU A 89 7.91 4.52 11.35
C GLU A 89 8.60 4.40 12.71
N GLN A 90 7.86 4.04 13.76
CA GLN A 90 8.43 3.84 15.08
C GLN A 90 9.38 2.64 15.08
N ILE A 91 8.97 1.54 14.45
CA ILE A 91 9.82 0.34 14.32
C ILE A 91 11.10 0.64 13.58
N GLN A 92 11.03 1.44 12.51
CA GLN A 92 12.22 1.88 11.80
C GLN A 92 13.14 2.72 12.69
N LYS A 93 12.59 3.64 13.50
CA LYS A 93 13.38 4.43 14.46
C LYS A 93 14.00 3.55 15.54
N ASP A 94 13.24 2.59 16.05
CA ASP A 94 13.73 1.64 17.05
C ASP A 94 14.85 0.80 16.45
N PHE A 95 14.70 0.32 15.21
CA PHE A 95 15.75 -0.39 14.48
C PHE A 95 17.01 0.45 14.25
N ASP A 96 16.85 1.73 13.89
CA ASP A 96 17.98 2.63 13.62
C ASP A 96 18.71 3.09 14.89
N SER A 97 18.03 3.04 16.05
CA SER A 97 18.58 3.47 17.34
C SER A 97 19.02 2.30 18.24
N ALA A 98 18.54 1.10 17.96
CA ALA A 98 18.84 -0.10 18.72
C ALA A 98 20.32 -0.48 18.62
N ASP A 99 20.88 -0.92 19.75
CA ASP A 99 22.06 -1.78 19.71
C ASP A 99 21.68 -3.07 18.96
N SER A 100 22.64 -3.67 18.26
CA SER A 100 22.39 -4.78 17.33
C SER A 100 21.58 -5.92 17.95
N ASP A 101 21.75 -6.18 19.26
CA ASP A 101 21.02 -7.21 20.01
C ASP A 101 19.51 -6.91 20.22
N VAL A 102 19.10 -5.64 20.25
CA VAL A 102 17.69 -5.25 20.42
C VAL A 102 16.94 -5.32 19.09
N ALA A 103 17.63 -5.07 17.97
CA ALA A 103 17.04 -5.13 16.63
C ALA A 103 16.49 -6.52 16.28
N TRP A 104 17.10 -7.59 16.81
CA TRP A 104 16.66 -8.98 16.60
C TRP A 104 15.37 -9.36 17.35
N ASN A 105 14.95 -8.58 18.35
CA ASN A 105 13.71 -8.85 19.10
C ASN A 105 12.47 -8.21 18.47
N ILE A 106 12.63 -7.47 17.38
CA ILE A 106 11.51 -6.91 16.64
C ILE A 106 10.88 -8.04 15.84
N ALA A 107 9.66 -8.44 16.24
CA ALA A 107 8.90 -9.45 15.52
C ALA A 107 8.72 -9.07 14.04
N SER A 108 8.70 -10.08 13.17
CA SER A 108 8.51 -9.88 11.74
C SER A 108 7.24 -9.09 11.44
N VAL A 109 7.21 -8.46 10.27
CA VAL A 109 6.00 -7.78 9.79
C VAL A 109 4.85 -8.78 9.71
N GLU A 110 5.11 -9.99 9.20
CA GLU A 110 4.11 -11.05 9.13
C GLU A 110 3.59 -11.42 10.52
N ASP A 111 4.45 -11.53 11.54
CA ASP A 111 4.05 -11.90 12.90
C ASP A 111 3.25 -10.79 13.59
N ARG A 112 3.69 -9.54 13.46
CA ARG A 112 2.98 -8.37 14.04
C ARG A 112 1.62 -8.17 13.41
N HIS A 113 1.51 -8.39 12.09
CA HIS A 113 0.27 -8.20 11.34
C HIS A 113 -0.53 -9.50 11.17
N ARG A 114 -0.09 -10.61 11.78
CA ARG A 114 -0.73 -11.92 11.65
C ARG A 114 -2.22 -11.86 12.00
N ASP A 115 -2.54 -11.15 13.07
CA ASP A 115 -3.93 -10.99 13.53
C ASP A 115 -4.73 -9.99 12.69
N CYS A 116 -4.06 -9.07 11.96
CA CYS A 116 -4.70 -8.16 11.02
C CYS A 116 -5.22 -8.88 9.76
N TYR A 117 -4.55 -9.98 9.36
CA TYR A 117 -4.88 -10.74 8.15
C TYR A 117 -5.85 -11.90 8.39
N LYS A 118 -6.06 -12.30 9.65
CA LYS A 118 -7.00 -13.39 9.95
C LYS A 118 -8.42 -12.99 9.57
N PRO A 119 -9.16 -13.85 8.83
CA PRO A 119 -10.57 -13.63 8.65
C PRO A 119 -11.24 -13.59 10.05
N PRO A 120 -12.26 -12.74 10.24
CA PRO A 120 -13.00 -12.75 11.49
C PRO A 120 -13.56 -14.16 11.73
N PRO A 121 -13.50 -14.69 12.96
CA PRO A 121 -14.01 -16.02 13.25
C PRO A 121 -15.49 -16.11 12.83
N GLU A 122 -15.86 -17.21 12.17
CA GLU A 122 -17.17 -17.43 11.55
C GLU A 122 -18.36 -17.22 12.52
N GLN A 123 -18.10 -17.41 13.81
CA GLN A 123 -19.08 -17.27 14.89
C GLN A 123 -19.32 -15.81 15.31
N GLU A 124 -18.43 -14.87 14.96
CA GLU A 124 -18.63 -13.45 15.17
C GLU A 124 -19.38 -12.84 13.98
N LYS A 125 -20.68 -13.14 13.85
CA LYS A 125 -21.62 -12.43 12.95
C LYS A 125 -21.87 -10.96 13.36
N GLY A 126 -21.04 -10.41 14.25
CA GLY A 126 -21.09 -9.03 14.70
C GLY A 126 -20.51 -8.06 13.66
N PRO A 127 -20.56 -6.74 13.93
CA PRO A 127 -19.92 -5.75 13.07
C PRO A 127 -18.44 -6.12 12.90
N LYS A 128 -18.02 -6.30 11.64
CA LYS A 128 -16.65 -6.65 11.22
C LYS A 128 -15.67 -5.77 11.99
N ARG A 129 -14.90 -6.36 12.93
CA ARG A 129 -14.00 -5.60 13.79
C ARG A 129 -13.03 -4.79 12.93
N ASN A 130 -12.81 -3.54 13.36
CA ASN A 130 -11.78 -2.64 12.85
C ASN A 130 -11.90 -2.21 11.38
N GLN A 131 -13.09 -2.24 10.77
CA GLN A 131 -13.23 -1.56 9.48
C GLN A 131 -13.17 -0.05 9.65
N LEU A 132 -12.52 0.63 8.70
CA LEU A 132 -12.57 2.08 8.67
C LEU A 132 -14.01 2.53 8.43
N SER A 133 -14.53 3.31 9.38
CA SER A 133 -15.90 3.82 9.32
C SER A 133 -16.03 4.87 8.22
N LEU A 134 -16.51 4.43 7.06
CA LEU A 134 -16.85 5.32 5.94
C LEU A 134 -18.27 5.91 6.06
N THR A 135 -18.96 5.67 7.17
CA THR A 135 -20.33 6.17 7.41
C THR A 135 -20.40 7.69 7.31
N LEU A 136 -19.36 8.41 7.79
CA LEU A 136 -19.29 9.86 7.67
C LEU A 136 -19.33 10.31 6.20
N LEU A 137 -18.64 9.61 5.30
CA LEU A 137 -18.61 9.92 3.87
C LEU A 137 -19.96 9.68 3.17
N ARG A 138 -20.85 8.91 3.80
CA ARG A 138 -22.18 8.59 3.28
C ARG A 138 -23.27 9.52 3.82
N SER A 139 -22.95 10.40 4.77
CA SER A 139 -23.94 11.25 5.43
C SER A 139 -24.52 12.32 4.49
N CYS A 140 -23.68 13.05 3.76
CA CYS A 140 -24.12 13.98 2.74
C CYS A 140 -23.08 14.19 1.63
N ARG A 141 -23.54 14.68 0.47
CA ARG A 141 -22.68 14.93 -0.70
C ARG A 141 -21.56 15.94 -0.43
N GLN A 142 -21.81 16.95 0.40
CA GLN A 142 -20.80 17.95 0.74
C GLN A 142 -19.65 17.32 1.54
N ILE A 143 -19.95 16.55 2.58
CA ILE A 143 -18.94 15.83 3.38
C ILE A 143 -18.15 14.86 2.49
N TYR A 144 -18.82 14.12 1.60
CA TYR A 144 -18.13 13.25 0.65
C TYR A 144 -17.12 14.03 -0.21
N MET A 145 -17.52 15.18 -0.78
CA MET A 145 -16.65 15.98 -1.64
C MET A 145 -15.44 16.56 -0.89
N GLU A 146 -15.64 16.96 0.37
CA GLU A 146 -14.58 17.52 1.22
C GLU A 146 -13.62 16.43 1.76
N ALA A 147 -14.17 15.32 2.25
CA ALA A 147 -13.43 14.34 3.04
C ALA A 147 -12.97 13.10 2.27
N SER A 148 -13.58 12.77 1.11
CA SER A 148 -13.27 11.52 0.40
C SER A 148 -11.79 11.38 0.03
N THR A 149 -11.10 12.48 -0.26
CA THR A 149 -9.66 12.46 -0.58
C THR A 149 -8.76 12.35 0.65
N ILE A 150 -9.22 12.79 1.83
CA ILE A 150 -8.45 12.73 3.08
C ILE A 150 -8.19 11.27 3.45
N HIS A 151 -9.19 10.41 3.30
CA HIS A 151 -9.05 8.97 3.50
C HIS A 151 -7.89 8.37 2.68
N TYR A 152 -7.77 8.69 1.40
CA TYR A 152 -6.70 8.15 0.56
C TYR A 152 -5.36 8.84 0.78
N ARG A 153 -5.38 10.14 1.12
CA ARG A 153 -4.18 10.95 1.25
C ARG A 153 -3.42 10.70 2.54
N ASN A 154 -4.14 10.44 3.62
CA ASN A 154 -3.61 10.45 4.97
C ASN A 154 -3.49 9.07 5.60
N ASN A 155 -3.86 8.00 4.89
CA ASN A 155 -3.64 6.63 5.33
C ASN A 155 -2.50 5.97 4.57
N THR A 156 -1.93 4.93 5.18
CA THR A 156 -1.01 3.99 4.53
C THR A 156 -1.79 2.74 4.17
N PHE A 157 -1.80 2.37 2.88
CA PHE A 157 -2.48 1.16 2.43
C PHE A 157 -1.52 -0.01 2.41
N ALA A 158 -1.75 -0.99 3.29
CA ALA A 158 -0.97 -2.20 3.42
C ALA A 158 -1.54 -3.32 2.54
N ILE A 159 -0.69 -3.94 1.73
CA ILE A 159 -1.08 -4.94 0.74
C ILE A 159 -0.06 -6.07 0.77
N ASN A 160 -0.53 -7.29 1.06
CA ASN A 160 0.31 -8.48 1.20
C ASN A 160 0.27 -9.43 -0.02
N CYS A 161 -0.47 -9.05 -1.07
CA CYS A 161 -0.61 -9.88 -2.26
C CYS A 161 -0.59 -9.04 -3.55
N HIS A 162 0.15 -9.52 -4.54
CA HIS A 162 0.32 -8.86 -5.83
C HIS A 162 -1.00 -8.71 -6.61
N ASP A 163 -1.89 -9.70 -6.54
CA ASP A 163 -3.22 -9.63 -7.17
C ASP A 163 -4.12 -8.59 -6.48
N ILE A 164 -4.03 -8.49 -5.15
CA ILE A 164 -4.74 -7.45 -4.39
C ILE A 164 -4.23 -6.06 -4.81
N LEU A 165 -2.91 -5.86 -4.96
CA LEU A 165 -2.34 -4.59 -5.42
C LEU A 165 -2.89 -4.21 -6.79
N GLU A 166 -2.86 -5.13 -7.76
CA GLU A 166 -3.36 -4.87 -9.09
C GLU A 166 -4.85 -4.49 -9.05
N ARG A 167 -5.68 -5.27 -8.35
CA ARG A 167 -7.12 -5.02 -8.24
C ARG A 167 -7.44 -3.72 -7.52
N PHE A 168 -6.72 -3.41 -6.45
CA PHE A 168 -6.85 -2.16 -5.72
C PHE A 168 -6.59 -1.00 -6.68
N VAL A 169 -5.44 -0.97 -7.34
CA VAL A 169 -5.06 0.14 -8.24
C VAL A 169 -5.96 0.24 -9.49
N ARG A 170 -6.39 -0.89 -10.04
CA ARG A 170 -7.27 -0.95 -11.24
C ARG A 170 -8.75 -0.79 -10.92
N GLY A 171 -9.13 -0.89 -9.64
CA GLY A 171 -10.50 -0.81 -9.17
C GLY A 171 -11.22 0.49 -9.57
N ARG A 172 -12.51 0.58 -9.23
CA ARG A 172 -13.42 1.67 -9.61
C ARG A 172 -13.17 2.99 -8.85
N PHE A 173 -11.93 3.26 -8.46
CA PHE A 173 -11.57 4.54 -7.90
C PHE A 173 -11.76 5.65 -8.92
N GLN A 174 -12.34 6.77 -8.48
CA GLN A 174 -12.30 7.99 -9.27
C GLN A 174 -10.83 8.40 -9.43
N ASN A 175 -10.47 8.96 -10.59
CA ASN A 175 -9.09 9.42 -10.83
C ASN A 175 -8.56 10.30 -9.69
N LYS A 176 -9.42 11.12 -9.06
CA LYS A 176 -9.06 11.95 -7.90
C LYS A 176 -8.62 11.15 -6.68
N GLN A 177 -9.25 10.00 -6.40
CA GLN A 177 -8.92 9.14 -5.26
C GLN A 177 -7.57 8.43 -5.48
N ASN A 178 -7.35 7.90 -6.68
CA ASN A 178 -6.04 7.32 -7.04
C ASN A 178 -4.90 8.32 -6.88
N LEU A 179 -5.11 9.57 -7.33
CA LEU A 179 -4.14 10.66 -7.19
C LEU A 179 -3.97 11.16 -5.75
N ALA A 180 -4.88 10.78 -4.86
CA ALA A 180 -4.78 11.12 -3.45
C ALA A 180 -3.87 10.12 -2.70
N ILE A 181 -3.75 8.86 -3.14
CA ILE A 181 -2.91 7.85 -2.46
C ILE A 181 -1.45 8.32 -2.39
N ARG A 182 -0.92 8.47 -1.16
CA ARG A 182 0.45 8.94 -0.90
C ARG A 182 1.36 7.90 -0.27
N SER A 183 0.81 6.96 0.50
CA SER A 183 1.59 6.01 1.27
C SER A 183 1.12 4.59 0.99
N LEU A 184 2.07 3.72 0.62
CA LEU A 184 1.83 2.30 0.40
C LEU A 184 2.77 1.49 1.29
N HIS A 185 2.26 0.39 1.81
CA HIS A 185 3.05 -0.66 2.46
C HIS A 185 2.84 -1.95 1.68
N LEU A 186 3.91 -2.47 1.09
CA LEU A 186 3.89 -3.75 0.39
C LEU A 186 4.55 -4.78 1.30
N ASP A 187 3.79 -5.81 1.65
CA ASP A 187 4.24 -6.96 2.42
C ASP A 187 4.46 -8.12 1.47
N VAL A 188 5.72 -8.38 1.15
CA VAL A 188 6.14 -9.29 0.09
C VAL A 188 6.72 -10.53 0.75
N SER A 189 5.87 -11.54 0.95
CA SER A 189 6.32 -12.87 1.34
C SER A 189 6.96 -13.58 0.15
N VAL A 190 8.23 -13.94 0.31
CA VAL A 190 9.06 -14.62 -0.68
C VAL A 190 9.28 -16.04 -0.20
N THR A 191 8.30 -16.90 -0.50
CA THR A 191 8.40 -18.35 -0.29
C THR A 191 9.10 -19.06 -1.45
N HIS A 192 8.99 -18.49 -2.66
CA HIS A 192 9.55 -19.02 -3.90
C HIS A 192 9.96 -17.89 -4.85
N VAL A 193 10.85 -18.20 -5.79
CA VAL A 193 11.28 -17.29 -6.87
C VAL A 193 10.07 -16.76 -7.68
N SER A 194 9.08 -17.62 -7.91
CA SER A 194 7.84 -17.27 -8.63
C SER A 194 7.02 -16.19 -7.91
N SER A 195 7.10 -16.09 -6.58
CA SER A 195 6.40 -15.04 -5.82
C SER A 195 6.94 -13.66 -6.17
N VAL A 196 8.27 -13.53 -6.32
CA VAL A 196 8.91 -12.27 -6.73
C VAL A 196 8.53 -11.91 -8.17
N ASP A 197 8.47 -12.91 -9.05
CA ASP A 197 8.04 -12.70 -10.43
C ASP A 197 6.60 -12.22 -10.52
N ALA A 198 5.71 -12.82 -9.74
CA ALA A 198 4.31 -12.42 -9.70
C ALA A 198 4.16 -10.96 -9.27
N TRP A 199 4.85 -10.54 -8.20
CA TRP A 199 4.91 -9.13 -7.81
C TRP A 199 5.50 -8.25 -8.91
N SER A 200 6.61 -8.66 -9.51
CA SER A 200 7.27 -7.91 -10.59
C SER A 200 6.36 -7.74 -11.81
N GLU A 201 5.61 -8.77 -12.19
CA GLU A 201 4.64 -8.75 -13.29
C GLU A 201 3.48 -7.79 -13.00
N LYS A 202 2.92 -7.85 -11.79
CA LYS A 202 1.80 -6.99 -11.39
C LYS A 202 2.21 -5.53 -11.20
N ILE A 203 3.45 -5.26 -10.79
CA ILE A 203 4.03 -3.90 -10.75
C ILE A 203 4.46 -3.47 -12.18
N ASN A 204 3.48 -3.44 -13.09
CA ASN A 204 3.68 -3.05 -14.48
C ASN A 204 3.49 -1.54 -14.69
N LYS A 205 3.74 -1.07 -15.92
CA LYS A 205 3.62 0.34 -16.30
C LYS A 205 2.23 0.93 -16.02
N ALA A 206 1.15 0.14 -16.14
CA ALA A 206 -0.21 0.63 -15.92
C ALA A 206 -0.49 0.89 -14.43
N VAL A 207 -0.05 -0.02 -13.55
CA VAL A 207 -0.13 0.14 -12.09
C VAL A 207 0.72 1.34 -11.65
N LEU A 208 1.98 1.41 -12.10
CA LEU A 208 2.88 2.53 -11.77
C LEU A 208 2.33 3.90 -12.22
N LYS A 209 1.69 3.97 -13.39
CA LYS A 209 1.06 5.21 -13.89
C LYS A 209 -0.06 5.71 -12.98
N ARG A 210 -0.80 4.80 -12.36
CA ARG A 210 -1.90 5.12 -11.42
C ARG A 210 -1.38 5.50 -10.03
N LEU A 211 -0.22 5.00 -9.65
CA LEU A 211 0.46 5.29 -8.38
C LEU A 211 1.41 6.52 -8.44
N LYS A 212 1.26 7.41 -9.43
CA LYS A 212 2.13 8.60 -9.59
C LYS A 212 2.04 9.63 -8.44
N SER A 213 1.09 9.46 -7.52
CA SER A 213 0.97 10.29 -6.33
C SER A 213 1.69 9.71 -5.11
N VAL A 214 2.07 8.44 -5.13
CA VAL A 214 2.78 7.77 -4.03
C VAL A 214 4.09 8.52 -3.76
N ARG A 215 4.33 8.79 -2.48
CA ARG A 215 5.49 9.51 -1.94
C ARG A 215 6.22 8.69 -0.88
N HIS A 216 5.51 7.84 -0.14
CA HIS A 216 6.10 6.99 0.88
C HIS A 216 5.82 5.53 0.49
N LEU A 217 6.87 4.72 0.45
CA LEU A 217 6.79 3.30 0.17
C LEU A 217 7.48 2.53 1.30
N TYR A 218 6.71 1.75 2.05
CA TYR A 218 7.22 0.76 2.99
C TYR A 218 7.22 -0.58 2.27
N LEU A 219 8.38 -1.22 2.18
CA LEU A 219 8.54 -2.52 1.55
C LEU A 219 9.09 -3.47 2.59
N SER A 220 8.25 -4.42 2.99
CA SER A 220 8.60 -5.53 3.88
C SER A 220 8.81 -6.77 3.03
N LEU A 221 9.96 -7.40 3.15
CA LEU A 221 10.29 -8.64 2.44
C LEU A 221 10.51 -9.72 3.48
N THR A 222 9.59 -10.68 3.55
CA THR A 222 9.73 -11.85 4.41
C THR A 222 10.28 -12.99 3.58
N GLN A 223 11.51 -13.42 3.84
CA GLN A 223 12.10 -14.58 3.18
C GLN A 223 11.74 -15.83 3.98
N VAL A 224 10.87 -16.68 3.40
CA VAL A 224 10.48 -17.95 4.01
C VAL A 224 11.32 -19.03 3.37
N TYR A 225 12.36 -19.47 4.08
CA TYR A 225 13.20 -20.56 3.62
C TYR A 225 12.48 -21.90 3.76
N CYS A 226 12.30 -22.59 2.65
CA CYS A 226 11.84 -23.97 2.67
C CYS A 226 12.91 -24.85 3.33
N THR A 227 12.52 -25.82 4.15
CA THR A 227 13.44 -26.79 4.79
C THR A 227 13.96 -27.86 3.82
N CYS A 228 13.94 -27.60 2.51
CA CYS A 228 14.48 -28.53 1.52
C CYS A 228 16.03 -28.50 1.51
N SER A 229 16.67 -29.46 0.82
CA SER A 229 18.12 -29.65 0.84
C SER A 229 18.91 -28.38 0.50
N VAL A 230 19.99 -28.13 1.26
CA VAL A 230 20.87 -26.93 1.19
C VAL A 230 21.26 -26.53 -0.25
N ASP A 231 21.51 -27.50 -1.13
CA ASP A 231 21.93 -27.24 -2.52
C ASP A 231 20.85 -26.58 -3.38
N VAL A 232 19.57 -26.84 -3.10
CA VAL A 232 18.44 -26.22 -3.83
C VAL A 232 18.29 -24.76 -3.40
N CYS A 233 18.44 -24.47 -2.11
CA CYS A 233 18.31 -23.13 -1.56
C CYS A 233 19.43 -22.18 -2.03
N ALA A 234 20.67 -22.66 -2.16
CA ALA A 234 21.80 -21.82 -2.56
C ALA A 234 21.69 -21.31 -4.01
N TYR A 235 21.23 -22.17 -4.95
CA TYR A 235 21.02 -21.76 -6.34
C TYR A 235 19.90 -20.70 -6.44
N GLU A 236 18.79 -20.95 -5.75
CA GLU A 236 17.64 -20.03 -5.72
C GLU A 236 18.00 -18.66 -5.13
N GLY A 237 18.93 -18.58 -4.17
CA GLY A 237 19.33 -17.32 -3.54
C GLY A 237 19.88 -16.27 -4.53
N SER A 238 20.74 -16.69 -5.47
CA SER A 238 21.35 -15.79 -6.47
C SER A 238 20.34 -15.32 -7.53
N GLU A 239 19.42 -16.18 -7.93
CA GLU A 239 18.38 -15.87 -8.90
C GLU A 239 17.28 -14.98 -8.28
N MET A 240 16.90 -15.29 -7.05
CA MET A 240 15.95 -14.52 -6.25
C MET A 240 16.43 -13.09 -6.06
N THR A 241 17.71 -12.93 -5.73
CA THR A 241 18.44 -11.65 -5.67
C THR A 241 18.23 -10.82 -6.94
N GLU A 242 18.52 -11.38 -8.12
CA GLU A 242 18.41 -10.66 -9.38
C GLU A 242 16.96 -10.24 -9.66
N ARG A 243 16.01 -11.12 -9.36
CA ARG A 243 14.58 -10.89 -9.57
C ARG A 243 14.02 -9.84 -8.61
N GLN A 244 14.46 -9.83 -7.35
CA GLN A 244 14.14 -8.78 -6.38
C GLN A 244 14.67 -7.43 -6.86
N GLY A 245 15.92 -7.36 -7.33
CA GLY A 245 16.49 -6.15 -7.93
C GLY A 245 15.67 -5.63 -9.11
N LYS A 246 15.18 -6.51 -10.00
CA LYS A 246 14.27 -6.13 -11.10
C LYS A 246 12.96 -5.55 -10.60
N MET A 247 12.38 -6.10 -9.53
CA MET A 247 11.17 -5.59 -8.90
C MET A 247 11.41 -4.20 -8.27
N PHE A 248 12.50 -4.04 -7.51
CA PHE A 248 12.87 -2.76 -6.90
C PHE A 248 13.11 -1.66 -7.94
N LYS A 249 13.78 -2.00 -9.05
CA LYS A 249 13.98 -1.09 -10.18
C LYS A 249 12.67 -0.66 -10.86
N LYS A 250 11.60 -1.45 -10.75
CA LYS A 250 10.26 -1.03 -11.19
C LYS A 250 9.64 -0.08 -10.19
N LEU A 251 9.71 -0.37 -8.90
CA LEU A 251 9.20 0.47 -7.82
C LEU A 251 9.91 1.83 -7.73
N SER A 252 11.21 1.90 -8.02
CA SER A 252 11.99 3.16 -8.03
C SER A 252 11.53 4.17 -9.11
N LYS A 253 10.73 3.72 -10.09
CA LYS A 253 10.06 4.61 -11.05
C LYS A 253 8.94 5.43 -10.43
N LEU A 254 8.49 5.06 -9.23
CA LEU A 254 7.54 5.88 -8.50
C LEU A 254 8.19 7.22 -8.10
N PRO A 255 7.40 8.29 -8.00
CA PRO A 255 7.83 9.60 -7.49
C PRO A 255 7.92 9.60 -5.95
N LEU A 256 8.65 8.63 -5.40
CA LEU A 256 8.89 8.49 -3.97
C LEU A 256 9.66 9.70 -3.47
N LYS A 257 9.31 10.18 -2.27
CA LYS A 257 10.12 11.06 -1.41
C LYS A 257 10.92 10.24 -0.41
N GLU A 258 10.36 9.11 -0.01
CA GLU A 258 10.88 8.24 1.02
C GLU A 258 10.53 6.80 0.67
N ALA A 259 11.47 5.90 0.92
CA ALA A 259 11.27 4.48 0.81
C ALA A 259 11.96 3.79 1.98
N THR A 260 11.23 2.91 2.65
CA THR A 260 11.74 2.10 3.77
C THR A 260 11.75 0.66 3.31
N LEU A 261 12.89 0.00 3.45
CA LEU A 261 13.06 -1.42 3.13
C LEU A 261 13.37 -2.18 4.41
N VAL A 262 12.44 -3.05 4.79
CA VAL A 262 12.58 -4.01 5.88
C VAL A 262 12.73 -5.38 5.25
N ILE A 263 13.84 -6.05 5.53
CA ILE A 263 14.04 -7.43 5.10
C ILE A 263 14.02 -8.26 6.37
N ASP A 264 13.00 -9.10 6.46
CA ASP A 264 12.84 -10.08 7.50
C ASP A 264 13.28 -11.43 6.95
N ASP A 265 14.49 -11.83 7.34
CA ASP A 265 14.94 -13.19 7.14
C ASP A 265 14.34 -13.96 8.32
N GLY A 266 13.16 -14.57 8.16
CA GLY A 266 12.34 -15.19 9.22
C GLY A 266 12.98 -16.39 9.94
N MET A 267 14.30 -16.43 10.01
CA MET A 267 15.13 -17.47 10.57
C MET A 267 15.36 -17.25 12.06
N PHE A 268 14.36 -17.62 12.85
CA PHE A 268 14.57 -18.00 14.25
C PHE A 268 15.23 -19.38 14.32
N LEU A 269 16.49 -19.51 13.86
CA LEU A 269 17.30 -20.68 14.20
C LEU A 269 18.31 -20.28 15.27
N LYS A 270 17.89 -20.43 16.55
CA LYS A 270 18.90 -20.65 17.59
C LYS A 270 19.71 -21.88 17.17
N PRO A 271 21.05 -21.84 17.26
CA PRO A 271 21.90 -22.95 16.84
C PRO A 271 21.73 -24.10 17.82
N LEU A 272 20.73 -24.95 17.57
CA LEU A 272 20.53 -26.17 18.35
C LEU A 272 21.27 -27.36 17.74
N ASN A 273 21.78 -27.24 16.50
CA ASN A 273 22.45 -28.36 15.83
C ASN A 273 23.74 -27.92 15.07
N PRO A 274 24.93 -28.34 15.52
CA PRO A 274 26.22 -28.02 14.90
C PRO A 274 26.41 -28.62 13.50
N HIS A 275 25.55 -29.55 13.04
CA HIS A 275 25.59 -30.06 11.67
C HIS A 275 25.26 -29.02 10.59
N TYR A 276 24.72 -27.85 10.96
CA TYR A 276 24.37 -26.77 10.03
C TYR A 276 25.39 -25.62 9.99
N ALA A 277 26.61 -25.78 10.53
CA ALA A 277 27.63 -24.71 10.55
C ALA A 277 27.87 -24.07 9.16
N ASN A 278 28.02 -24.88 8.10
CA ASN A 278 28.20 -24.38 6.73
C ASN A 278 26.96 -23.64 6.18
N PHE A 279 25.77 -24.01 6.66
CA PHE A 279 24.53 -23.32 6.30
C PHE A 279 24.47 -21.94 6.98
N TYR A 280 24.96 -21.81 8.21
CA TYR A 280 25.07 -20.50 8.89
C TYR A 280 26.08 -19.57 8.20
N ASP A 281 27.22 -20.06 7.72
CA ASP A 281 28.19 -19.23 6.98
C ASP A 281 27.59 -18.70 5.65
N GLN A 282 26.80 -19.53 4.96
CA GLN A 282 26.07 -19.11 3.76
C GLN A 282 24.98 -18.08 4.10
N MET A 283 24.26 -18.29 5.20
CA MET A 283 23.26 -17.35 5.70
C MET A 283 23.87 -16.02 6.12
N GLU A 284 25.05 -16.01 6.75
CA GLU A 284 25.76 -14.78 7.09
C GLU A 284 26.19 -14.03 5.81
N GLN A 285 26.68 -14.74 4.78
CA GLN A 285 26.98 -14.14 3.49
C GLN A 285 25.74 -13.54 2.82
N GLN A 286 24.59 -14.20 2.94
CA GLN A 286 23.31 -13.73 2.42
C GLN A 286 22.80 -12.52 3.23
N TYR A 287 22.91 -12.52 4.56
CA TYR A 287 22.60 -11.37 5.40
C TYR A 287 23.47 -10.15 5.06
N ARG A 288 24.79 -10.35 4.88
CA ARG A 288 25.71 -9.31 4.40
C ARG A 288 25.35 -8.83 3.00
N TRP A 289 24.79 -9.69 2.15
CA TRP A 289 24.25 -9.30 0.85
C TRP A 289 22.94 -8.50 0.98
N THR A 290 22.01 -8.93 1.82
CA THR A 290 20.77 -8.25 2.17
C THR A 290 21.05 -6.83 2.68
N LEU A 291 22.04 -6.68 3.56
CA LEU A 291 22.55 -5.39 4.01
C LEU A 291 23.08 -4.54 2.86
N ARG A 292 23.87 -5.12 1.95
CA ARG A 292 24.34 -4.44 0.73
C ARG A 292 23.18 -4.01 -0.16
N GLN A 293 22.16 -4.83 -0.34
CA GLN A 293 20.97 -4.44 -1.11
C GLN A 293 20.16 -3.36 -0.44
N LYS A 294 20.00 -3.41 0.89
CA LYS A 294 19.37 -2.32 1.63
C LYS A 294 20.11 -1.01 1.37
N GLN A 295 21.45 -1.05 1.36
CA GLN A 295 22.29 0.10 1.02
C GLN A 295 22.18 0.50 -0.47
N GLU A 296 22.19 -0.45 -1.41
CA GLU A 296 22.09 -0.20 -2.85
C GLU A 296 20.71 0.31 -3.25
N PHE A 297 19.62 -0.29 -2.78
CA PHE A 297 18.27 0.21 -2.98
C PHE A 297 18.09 1.60 -2.38
N SER A 298 18.56 1.80 -1.15
CA SER A 298 18.56 3.13 -0.52
C SER A 298 19.38 4.13 -1.35
N LYS A 299 20.51 3.70 -1.91
CA LYS A 299 21.35 4.51 -2.80
C LYS A 299 20.65 4.80 -4.12
N GLU A 300 20.05 3.82 -4.79
CA GLU A 300 19.31 4.02 -6.05
C GLU A 300 18.12 4.95 -5.86
N VAL A 301 17.35 4.75 -4.79
CA VAL A 301 16.24 5.65 -4.42
C VAL A 301 16.79 7.06 -4.16
N ARG A 302 17.87 7.17 -3.38
CA ARG A 302 18.53 8.46 -3.11
C ARG A 302 19.08 9.12 -4.36
N ASP A 303 19.73 8.38 -5.25
CA ASP A 303 20.32 8.89 -6.49
C ASP A 303 19.21 9.31 -7.46
N ALA A 304 18.11 8.55 -7.54
CA ALA A 304 16.92 8.94 -8.29
C ALA A 304 16.25 10.21 -7.72
N LEU A 305 16.22 10.35 -6.39
CA LEU A 305 15.74 11.56 -5.71
C LEU A 305 16.64 12.78 -5.99
N LEU A 306 17.96 12.60 -5.91
CA LEU A 306 18.95 13.63 -6.19
C LEU A 306 18.90 14.07 -7.66
N ALA A 307 18.79 13.13 -8.60
CA ALA A 307 18.70 13.42 -10.03
C ALA A 307 17.44 14.24 -10.40
N ARG A 308 16.37 14.12 -9.61
CA ARG A 308 15.13 14.90 -9.77
C ARG A 308 15.19 16.29 -9.13
N GLY A 309 16.22 16.58 -8.33
CA GLY A 309 16.33 17.81 -7.55
C GLY A 309 15.41 17.86 -6.33
N ASP A 310 14.79 16.73 -5.96
CA ASP A 310 13.83 16.64 -4.85
C ASP A 310 14.51 16.68 -3.48
N VAL A 311 15.82 16.39 -3.43
CA VAL A 311 16.64 16.43 -2.20
C VAL A 311 17.84 17.32 -2.46
N LYS A 312 18.01 18.38 -1.64
CA LYS A 312 19.26 19.16 -1.63
C LYS A 312 20.34 18.30 -0.96
N LYS A 313 21.50 18.14 -1.60
CA LYS A 313 22.69 17.58 -0.92
C LYS A 313 22.90 18.38 0.36
N LYS A 314 22.78 17.74 1.52
CA LYS A 314 23.36 18.31 2.75
C LYS A 314 24.87 18.28 2.54
N ASN A 315 25.46 19.46 2.41
CA ASN A 315 26.91 19.64 2.48
C ASN A 315 27.38 19.40 3.92
#